data_AF-A0A565CTD8-F1
#
_entry.id   AF-A0A565CTD8-F1
#
_cell.length_a   1.000
_cell.length_b   1.000
_cell.length_c   1.000
_cell.angle_alpha   90.00
_cell.angle_beta   90.00
_cell.angle_gamma   90.00
#
_symmetry.space_group_name_H-M   'P 1'
#
loop_
_entity.id
_entity.type
_entity.pdbx_description
1 polymer ?
#
loop_
_entity_poly.entity_id
_entity_poly.type
_entity_poly.pdbx_seq_one_letter_code
_entity_poly.pdbx_strand_id
1 'polypeptide(L)' 'MGSSSGQLEFNYLFKILLIGDSRVGKSSLLLSFTSNTFDDLSPTIGVDFKVKYLTIGDKKLKLAIWDTGDPLISNLIVSV' A
#
# COMPACT_ATOMS: atom_id res chain seq x y z
N MET A 1 -17.73 -17.32 -26.31
CA MET A 1 -16.75 -17.58 -25.24
C MET A 1 -16.36 -16.25 -24.60
N GLY A 2 -17.15 -15.74 -23.64
CA GLY A 2 -16.60 -14.81 -22.63
C GLY A 2 -15.79 -15.65 -21.64
N SER A 3 -14.80 -15.19 -20.91
CA SER A 3 -14.35 -13.89 -20.36
C SER A 3 -12.83 -14.09 -20.10
N SER A 4 -11.96 -13.13 -19.85
CA SER A 4 -12.00 -12.10 -18.81
C SER A 4 -10.84 -11.12 -19.06
N SER A 5 -11.09 -9.84 -18.80
CA SER A 5 -10.09 -8.79 -18.68
C SER A 5 -8.85 -9.27 -17.93
N GLY A 6 -7.66 -8.97 -18.43
CA GLY A 6 -6.37 -9.43 -17.90
C GLY A 6 -6.10 -8.98 -16.46
N GLN A 7 -6.73 -9.64 -15.49
CA GLN A 7 -6.37 -9.54 -14.10
C GLN A 7 -5.09 -10.36 -13.90
N LEU A 8 -4.03 -9.69 -13.42
CA LEU A 8 -2.83 -10.35 -12.94
C LEU A 8 -3.24 -11.34 -11.84
N GLU A 9 -3.22 -12.63 -12.15
CA GLU A 9 -3.49 -13.70 -11.18
C GLU A 9 -2.46 -13.66 -10.04
N PHE A 10 -2.95 -13.60 -8.80
CA PHE A 10 -2.15 -13.64 -7.59
C PHE A 10 -2.68 -14.72 -6.63
N ASN A 11 -1.79 -15.36 -5.88
CA ASN A 11 -2.13 -16.40 -4.91
C ASN A 11 -2.63 -15.81 -3.58
N TYR A 12 -2.12 -14.64 -3.19
CA TYR A 12 -2.47 -13.99 -1.92
C TYR A 12 -2.66 -12.48 -2.08
N LEU A 13 -3.63 -11.93 -1.34
CA LEU A 13 -3.87 -10.50 -1.20
C LEU A 13 -3.64 -10.10 0.26
N PHE A 14 -2.72 -9.17 0.50
CA PHE A 14 -2.52 -8.55 1.80
C PHE A 14 -2.96 -7.10 1.75
N LYS A 15 -3.82 -6.72 2.70
CA LYS A 15 -4.25 -5.34 2.89
C LYS A 15 -3.46 -4.75 4.06
N ILE A 16 -2.73 -3.67 3.83
CA ILE A 16 -1.82 -3.04 4.79
C ILE A 16 -2.24 -1.59 4.98
N LEU A 17 -2.57 -1.21 6.21
CA LEU A 17 -2.90 0.17 6.56
C LEU A 17 -1.80 0.73 7.46
N LEU A 18 -1.16 1.82 7.03
CA LEU A 18 -0.18 2.55 7.83
C LEU A 18 -0.87 3.66 8.60
N ILE A 19 -0.81 3.58 9.93
CA ILE A 19 -1.41 4.54 10.87
C ILE A 19 -0.29 5.10 11.75
N GLY A 20 -0.37 6.40 12.05
CA GLY A 20 0.51 7.08 13.00
C GLY A 20 0.55 8.57 12.73
N ASP A 21 1.17 9.33 13.62
CA ASP A 21 1.21 10.79 13.54
C ASP A 21 1.85 11.29 12.24
N SER A 22 1.57 12.54 11.90
CA SER A 22 2.19 13.17 10.73
C SER A 22 3.71 13.22 10.90
N ARG A 23 4.45 13.02 9.80
CA ARG A 23 5.92 13.08 9.72
C ARG A 23 6.72 12.05 10.53
N VAL A 24 6.11 11.00 11.07
CA VAL A 24 6.84 9.90 11.76
C VAL A 24 7.58 8.94 10.82
N GLY A 25 7.59 9.20 9.50
CA GLY A 25 8.32 8.40 8.52
C GLY A 25 7.58 7.19 7.95
N LYS A 26 6.24 7.11 8.10
CA LYS A 26 5.42 6.01 7.55
C LYS A 26 5.62 5.84 6.05
N SER A 27 5.56 6.95 5.32
CA SER A 27 5.72 6.99 3.88
C SER A 27 7.17 6.64 3.46
N SER A 28 8.17 7.03 4.26
CA SER A 28 9.58 6.64 4.08
C SER A 28 9.80 5.13 4.27
N LEU A 29 9.13 4.52 5.26
CA LEU A 29 9.12 3.06 5.47
C LEU A 29 8.45 2.32 4.30
N LEU A 30 7.34 2.87 3.80
CA LEU A 30 6.67 2.33 2.63
C LEU A 30 7.61 2.38 1.41
N LEU A 31 8.29 3.50 1.17
CA LEU A 31 9.26 3.62 0.08
C LEU A 31 10.46 2.68 0.22
N SER A 32 11.04 2.56 1.43
CA SER A 32 12.15 1.63 1.64
C SER A 32 11.74 0.19 1.35
N PHE A 33 10.48 -0.16 1.63
CA PHE A 33 9.92 -1.45 1.31
C PHE A 33 9.53 -1.61 -0.17
N THR A 34 9.11 -0.54 -0.85
CA THR A 34 8.65 -0.61 -2.24
C THR A 34 9.76 -0.49 -3.27
N SER A 35 10.76 0.37 -3.05
CA SER A 35 11.61 0.87 -4.13
C SER A 35 13.13 0.71 -3.90
N ASN A 36 13.59 0.28 -2.71
CA ASN A 36 15.00 0.33 -2.31
C ASN A 36 15.67 1.72 -2.50
N THR A 37 14.88 2.77 -2.73
CA THR A 37 15.32 4.15 -2.89
C THR A 37 14.53 5.05 -1.95
N PHE A 38 15.21 6.01 -1.36
CA PHE A 38 14.67 7.02 -0.45
C PHE A 38 14.49 8.33 -1.22
N ASP A 39 13.52 8.38 -2.12
CA ASP A 39 13.17 9.67 -2.73
C ASP A 39 12.33 10.48 -1.74
N ASP A 40 12.69 11.76 -1.61
CA ASP A 40 12.15 12.71 -0.65
C ASP A 40 10.63 12.86 -0.86
N LEU A 41 9.85 12.46 0.16
CA LEU A 41 8.40 12.46 0.07
C LEU A 41 7.83 13.75 0.62
N SER A 42 7.18 14.50 -0.28
CA SER A 42 6.19 15.50 0.09
C SER A 42 5.18 14.90 1.09
N PRO A 43 4.75 15.65 2.13
CA PRO A 43 3.80 15.15 3.13
C PRO A 43 2.52 14.60 2.48
N THR A 44 2.08 13.42 2.90
CA THR A 44 0.79 12.85 2.46
C THR A 44 -0.36 13.68 3.02
N ILE A 45 -1.03 14.48 2.17
CA ILE A 45 -2.28 15.16 2.51
C ILE A 45 -3.42 14.16 2.29
N GLY A 46 -3.95 13.58 3.38
CA GLY A 46 -5.03 12.58 3.28
C GLY A 46 -4.53 11.14 3.26
N VAL A 47 -4.97 10.37 2.25
CA VAL A 47 -4.67 8.93 2.12
C VAL A 47 -4.08 8.67 0.75
N ASP A 48 -2.92 8.04 0.73
CA ASP A 48 -2.30 7.51 -0.49
C ASP A 48 -2.55 6.00 -0.60
N PHE A 49 -2.80 5.52 -1.81
CA PHE A 49 -3.06 4.11 -2.09
C PHE A 49 -2.06 3.57 -3.11
N LYS A 50 -1.34 2.51 -2.71
CA LYS A 50 -0.34 1.85 -3.57
C LYS A 50 -0.59 0.36 -3.66
N VAL A 51 -0.35 -0.20 -4.84
CA VAL A 51 -0.37 -1.64 -5.07
C VAL A 51 1.02 -2.10 -5.48
N LYS A 52 1.55 -3.10 -4.77
CA LYS A 52 2.81 -3.75 -5.11
C LYS A 52 2.57 -5.24 -5.34
N TYR A 53 3.07 -5.74 -6.47
CA TYR A 53 3.09 -7.17 -6.75
C TYR A 53 4.46 -7.73 -6.38
N LEU A 54 4.48 -8.86 -5.68
CA LEU A 54 5.69 -9.53 -5.23
C LEU A 54 5.62 -11.00 -5.63
N THR A 55 6.77 -11.62 -5.84
CA THR A 55 6.89 -13.08 -5.91
C THR A 55 7.82 -13.52 -4.79
N ILE A 56 7.33 -14.37 -3.90
CA ILE A 56 8.12 -14.97 -2.81
C ILE A 56 8.01 -16.50 -2.98
N GLY A 57 9.13 -17.13 -3.36
CA GLY A 57 9.12 -18.53 -3.78
C GLY A 57 8.30 -18.72 -5.06
N ASP A 58 7.33 -19.62 -5.02
CA ASP A 58 6.38 -19.91 -6.10
C ASP A 58 5.05 -19.13 -5.97
N LYS A 59 4.92 -18.26 -4.96
CA LYS A 59 3.68 -17.54 -4.67
C LYS A 59 3.74 -16.10 -5.16
N LYS A 60 2.69 -15.70 -5.88
CA LYS A 60 2.43 -14.32 -6.29
C LYS A 60 1.57 -13.62 -5.24
N LEU A 61 2.07 -12.52 -4.71
CA LEU A 61 1.39 -11.72 -3.70
C LEU A 61 1.01 -10.37 -4.31
N LYS A 62 -0.20 -9.91 -3.99
CA LYS A 62 -0.64 -8.55 -4.20
C LYS A 62 -0.70 -7.86 -2.84
N LEU A 63 0.08 -6.81 -2.65
CA LEU A 63 0.00 -5.94 -1.50
C LEU A 63 -0.81 -4.70 -1.88
N ALA A 64 -1.90 -4.46 -1.16
CA ALA A 64 -2.67 -3.23 -1.23
C ALA A 64 -2.35 -2.42 0.01
N ILE A 65 -1.74 -1.25 -0.16
CA ILE A 65 -1.20 -0.45 0.93
C ILE A 65 -1.88 0.91 0.97
N TRP A 66 -2.40 1.28 2.13
CA TRP A 66 -2.98 2.58 2.42
C TRP A 66 -2.05 3.33 3.37
N ASP A 67 -1.44 4.43 2.90
CA ASP A 67 -0.65 5.34 3.74
C ASP A 67 -1.50 6.53 4.14
N THR A 68 -1.61 6.78 5.44
CA THR A 68 -2.46 7.86 5.98
C THR A 68 -1.60 8.96 6.58
N GLY A 69 -1.83 10.21 6.17
CA GLY A 69 -1.12 11.37 6.72
C GLY A 69 -1.49 11.68 8.16
N ASP A 70 -2.74 11.38 8.54
CA ASP A 70 -3.36 11.70 9.83
C ASP A 70 -4.15 10.50 10.38
N PRO A 71 -3.94 10.08 11.64
CA PRO A 71 -4.70 9.02 12.29
C PRO A 71 -6.22 9.20 12.24
N LEU A 72 -6.73 10.44 12.27
CA LEU A 72 -8.17 10.71 12.22
C LEU A 72 -8.80 10.27 10.89
N ILE A 73 -8.04 10.33 9.79
CA ILE A 73 -8.48 9.92 8.46
C ILE A 73 -8.46 8.38 8.33
N SER A 74 -7.63 7.69 9.11
CA SER A 74 -7.60 6.22 9.12
C SER A 74 -8.91 5.58 9.60
N ASN A 75 -9.61 6.23 10.55
CA ASN A 75 -10.90 5.76 11.05
C ASN A 75 -12.00 5.75 9.97
N LEU A 76 -11.89 6.60 8.95
CA LEU A 76 -12.84 6.64 7.83
C LEU A 76 -12.65 5.43 6.87
N ILE A 77 -11.44 4.88 6.80
CA ILE A 77 -11.09 3.77 5.90
C ILE A 77 -11.38 2.41 6.52
N VAL A 78 -11.22 2.26 7.83
CA VAL A 78 -11.48 0.99 8.54
C VAL A 78 -12.99 0.74 8.74
N SER A 79 -13.82 1.75 8.51
CA SER A 79 -15.28 1.68 8.67
C SER A 79 -16.04 0.97 7.53
N VAL A 80 -15.35 0.41 6.52
CA VAL A 80 -15.97 -0.29 5.37
C VAL A 80 -15.65 -1.78 5.32
#